data_AF-W1V6D1-F1
#
_entry.id   AF-W1V6D1-F1
#
_cell.length_a   1.000
_cell.length_b   1.000
_cell.length_c   1.000
_cell.angle_alpha   90.00
_cell.angle_beta   90.00
_cell.angle_gamma   90.00
#
_symmetry.space_group_name_H-M   'P 1'
#
loop_
_entity.id
_entity.type
_entity.pdbx_description
1 polymer ?
#
loop_
_entity_poly.entity_id
_entity_poly.type
_entity_poly.pdbx_seq_one_letter_code
_entity_poly.pdbx_strand_id
1 'polypeptide(L)'
;MEFNHTSVLLRETVDSVVTNPKGIYVDCTLGGAGHAHAVGEMLDPEGMIIGLDQDEDALSVARQRLSDLKCQVLTIPTNFSNLKEALQNAGIYEVDGFIF
;
A
#
# COMPACT_ATOMS: atom_id res chain seq x y z
N MET A 1 -7.10 19.47 12.41
CA MET A 1 -7.47 18.23 13.11
C MET A 1 -6.38 17.22 12.81
N GLU A 2 -5.76 16.62 13.82
CA GLU A 2 -4.84 15.51 13.60
C GLU A 2 -5.65 14.28 13.16
N PHE A 3 -5.24 13.68 12.03
CA PHE A 3 -5.84 12.45 11.53
C PHE A 3 -5.34 11.28 12.38
N ASN A 4 -6.17 10.79 13.30
CA ASN A 4 -5.90 9.62 14.13
C ASN A 4 -6.67 8.41 13.59
N HIS A 5 -6.00 7.56 12.81
CA HIS A 5 -6.56 6.33 12.26
C HIS A 5 -5.78 5.10 12.73
N THR A 6 -6.49 4.13 13.30
CA THR A 6 -5.93 2.83 13.71
C THR A 6 -6.49 1.74 12.80
N SER A 7 -5.59 0.98 12.15
CA SER A 7 -5.96 -0.14 11.28
C SER A 7 -6.60 -1.28 12.07
N VAL A 8 -7.67 -1.85 11.51
CA VAL A 8 -8.35 -3.04 12.04
C VAL A 8 -7.59 -4.31 11.61
N LEU A 9 -7.41 -5.27 12.52
CA LEU A 9 -6.71 -6.56 12.29
C LEU A 9 -5.29 -6.40 11.69
N LEU A 10 -4.56 -5.38 12.14
CA LEU A 10 -3.30 -5.00 11.54
C LEU A 10 -2.27 -6.14 11.50
N ARG A 11 -2.04 -6.82 12.62
CA ARG A 11 -1.00 -7.87 12.71
C ARG A 11 -1.40 -9.12 11.95
N GLU A 12 -2.63 -9.58 12.14
CA GLU A 12 -3.13 -10.80 11.49
C GLU A 12 -3.11 -10.67 9.96
N THR A 13 -3.46 -9.50 9.44
CA THR A 13 -3.39 -9.21 8.00
C THR A 13 -1.95 -9.18 7.50
N VAL A 14 -1.06 -8.42 8.16
CA VAL A 14 0.34 -8.29 7.73
C VAL A 14 1.06 -9.64 7.76
N ASP A 15 0.94 -10.39 8.85
CA ASP A 15 1.59 -11.69 9.02
C ASP A 15 1.11 -12.75 8.01
N SER A 16 -0.14 -12.62 7.52
CA SER A 16 -0.70 -13.55 6.54
C SER A 16 -0.38 -13.16 5.09
N VAL A 17 -0.23 -11.86 4.82
CA VAL A 17 -0.02 -11.32 3.47
C VAL A 17 1.45 -11.32 3.10
N VAL A 18 2.35 -10.95 4.01
CA VAL A 18 3.77 -10.78 3.69
C VAL A 18 4.50 -12.12 3.70
N THR A 19 4.78 -12.61 2.50
CA THR A 19 5.45 -13.89 2.23
C THR A 19 6.86 -13.72 1.64
N ASN A 20 7.16 -12.54 1.09
CA ASN A 20 8.38 -12.23 0.37
C ASN A 20 8.83 -10.79 0.69
N PRO A 21 9.94 -10.58 1.44
CA PRO A 21 10.45 -9.24 1.76
C PRO A 21 10.83 -8.39 0.55
N LYS A 22 11.06 -9.01 -0.62
CA LYS A 22 11.34 -8.33 -1.90
C LYS A 22 10.11 -8.25 -2.81
N GLY A 23 8.94 -8.65 -2.29
CA GLY A 23 7.71 -8.74 -3.05
C GLY A 23 7.04 -7.39 -3.31
N ILE A 24 6.04 -7.42 -4.18
CA ILE A 24 5.17 -6.30 -4.52
C ILE A 24 3.82 -6.54 -3.87
N TYR A 25 3.39 -5.62 -3.01
CA TYR A 25 2.12 -5.69 -2.30
C TYR A 25 1.23 -4.51 -2.65
N VAL A 26 -0.06 -4.77 -2.82
CA VAL A 26 -1.02 -3.76 -3.23
C VAL A 26 -2.05 -3.53 -2.13
N ASP A 27 -2.18 -2.29 -1.67
CA ASP A 27 -3.29 -1.83 -0.84
C ASP A 27 -4.32 -1.12 -1.72
N CYS A 28 -5.45 -1.78 -1.96
CA CYS A 28 -6.51 -1.30 -2.85
C CYS A 28 -7.37 -0.19 -2.23
N THR A 29 -7.17 0.10 -0.95
CA THR A 29 -7.99 1.01 -0.14
C THR A 29 -7.09 1.81 0.79
N LEU A 30 -6.07 2.44 0.22
CA LEU A 30 -4.91 2.94 0.95
C LEU A 30 -5.30 3.82 2.15
N GLY A 31 -6.27 4.72 1.98
CA GLY A 31 -6.81 5.55 3.05
C GLY A 31 -5.71 6.23 3.87
N GLY A 32 -5.71 5.96 5.17
CA GLY A 32 -4.69 6.45 6.12
C GLY A 32 -3.35 5.72 6.09
N ALA A 33 -3.14 4.79 5.17
CA ALA A 33 -1.95 3.96 4.96
C ALA A 33 -1.47 3.15 6.17
N GLY A 34 -2.38 2.75 7.07
CA GLY A 34 -1.99 2.00 8.27
C GLY A 34 -1.51 0.57 7.97
N HIS A 35 -2.22 -0.17 7.11
CA HIS A 35 -1.80 -1.50 6.68
C HIS A 35 -0.62 -1.45 5.72
N ALA A 36 -0.69 -0.57 4.71
CA ALA A 36 0.43 -0.32 3.79
C ALA A 36 1.75 0.01 4.51
N HIS A 37 1.71 0.85 5.56
CA HIS A 37 2.91 1.17 6.35
C HIS A 37 3.45 -0.05 7.08
N ALA A 38 2.60 -0.80 7.78
CA ALA A 38 3.03 -2.00 8.51
C ALA A 38 3.57 -3.11 7.58
N VAL A 39 3.02 -3.25 6.37
CA VAL A 39 3.61 -4.13 5.35
C VAL A 39 4.98 -3.59 4.93
N GLY A 40 5.07 -2.29 4.60
CA GLY A 40 6.33 -1.66 4.19
C GLY A 40 7.46 -1.77 5.22
N GLU A 41 7.15 -1.79 6.51
CA GLU A 41 8.13 -2.03 7.58
C GLU A 41 8.77 -3.43 7.51
N MET A 42 8.08 -4.40 6.91
CA MET A 42 8.54 -5.79 6.74
C MET A 42 9.30 -6.01 5.42
N LEU A 43 9.32 -5.02 4.53
CA LEU A 43 9.94 -5.14 3.21
C LEU A 43 11.39 -4.64 3.20
N ASP A 44 12.18 -5.28 2.35
CA ASP A 44 13.53 -4.85 2.00
C ASP A 44 13.47 -3.62 1.05
N PRO A 45 14.58 -2.90 0.82
CA PRO A 45 14.64 -1.82 -0.16
C PRO A 45 14.25 -2.22 -1.59
N GLU A 46 14.34 -3.52 -1.92
CA GLU A 46 13.90 -4.08 -3.21
C GLU A 46 12.39 -4.31 -3.28
N GLY A 47 11.71 -4.48 -2.14
CA GLY A 47 10.27 -4.66 -2.07
C GLY A 47 9.50 -3.38 -2.40
N MET A 48 8.20 -3.52 -2.68
CA MET A 48 7.35 -2.42 -3.13
C MET A 48 5.96 -2.46 -2.53
N ILE A 49 5.46 -1.29 -2.13
CA ILE A 49 4.07 -1.04 -1.80
C ILE A 49 3.42 -0.21 -2.90
N ILE A 50 2.26 -0.65 -3.38
CA ILE A 50 1.40 0.08 -4.30
C ILE A 50 0.10 0.40 -3.57
N GLY A 51 -0.19 1.68 -3.34
CA GLY A 51 -1.42 2.12 -2.71
C GLY A 51 -2.36 2.78 -3.72
N LEU A 52 -3.62 2.34 -3.75
CA LEU A 52 -4.68 2.94 -4.56
C LEU A 52 -5.71 3.61 -3.63
N ASP A 53 -6.11 4.82 -3.97
CA ASP A 53 -7.27 5.47 -3.37
C ASP A 53 -7.88 6.45 -4.38
N GLN A 54 -9.19 6.66 -4.30
CA GLN A 54 -9.89 7.65 -5.10
C GLN A 54 -9.92 9.04 -4.44
N ASP A 55 -9.63 9.10 -3.14
CA ASP A 55 -9.57 10.35 -2.36
C ASP A 55 -8.13 10.91 -2.37
N GLU A 56 -7.95 12.05 -3.03
CA GLU A 56 -6.65 12.75 -3.10
C GLU A 56 -6.14 13.23 -1.74
N ASP A 57 -7.03 13.58 -0.81
CA ASP A 57 -6.63 13.99 0.54
C ASP A 57 -6.06 12.78 1.31
N ALA A 58 -6.68 11.60 1.15
CA ALA A 58 -6.17 10.35 1.71
C ALA A 58 -4.79 10.01 1.14
N LEU A 59 -4.60 10.14 -0.18
CA LEU A 59 -3.30 9.92 -0.82
C LEU A 59 -2.22 10.89 -0.33
N SER A 60 -2.57 12.15 -0.09
CA SER A 60 -1.65 13.14 0.47
C SER A 60 -1.15 12.71 1.85
N VAL A 61 -2.07 12.32 2.74
CA VAL A 61 -1.74 11.81 4.08
C VAL A 61 -0.93 10.51 4.00
N ALA A 62 -1.32 9.59 3.12
CA ALA A 62 -0.63 8.32 2.92
C ALA A 62 0.82 8.53 2.46
N ARG A 63 1.07 9.41 1.49
CA ARG A 63 2.43 9.71 1.00
C ARG A 63 3.32 10.26 2.11
N GLN A 64 2.78 11.11 2.99
CA GLN A 64 3.52 11.58 4.16
C GLN A 64 3.84 10.43 5.12
N ARG A 65 2.83 9.59 5.43
CA ARG A 65 2.99 8.47 6.35
C ARG A 65 3.97 7.41 5.85
N LEU A 66 4.03 7.16 4.55
CA LEU A 66 4.89 6.14 3.94
C LEU A 66 6.32 6.65 3.64
N SER A 67 6.62 7.92 3.91
CA SER A 67 7.89 8.55 3.52
C SER A 67 9.12 8.07 4.31
N ASP A 68 8.91 7.40 5.45
CA ASP A 68 9.94 6.84 6.31
C ASP A 68 10.31 5.39 5.94
N LEU A 69 9.56 4.76 5.04
CA LEU A 69 9.79 3.40 4.60
C LEU A 69 11.05 3.28 3.74
N LYS A 70 11.73 2.15 3.86
CA LYS A 70 12.93 1.83 3.07
C LYS A 70 12.60 1.19 1.73
N CYS A 71 11.46 0.52 1.64
CA CYS A 71 10.97 -0.10 0.42
C CYS A 71 10.48 0.95 -0.59
N GLN A 72 10.25 0.52 -1.81
CA GLN A 72 9.68 1.38 -2.84
C GLN A 72 8.19 1.63 -2.55
N VAL A 73 7.71 2.82 -2.87
CA VAL A 73 6.30 3.21 -2.67
C VAL A 73 5.77 3.87 -3.94
N LEU A 74 4.63 3.40 -4.42
CA LEU A 74 3.86 3.99 -5.51
C LEU A 74 2.42 4.23 -5.04
N THR A 75 1.91 5.44 -5.24
CA THR A 75 0.50 5.76 -5.00
C THR A 75 -0.20 6.09 -6.31
N ILE A 76 -1.37 5.49 -6.56
CA ILE A 76 -2.14 5.69 -7.79
C ILE A 76 -3.53 6.25 -7.45
N PRO A 77 -3.89 7.47 -7.90
CA PRO A 77 -5.22 8.02 -7.68
C PRO A 77 -6.26 7.38 -8.60
N THR A 78 -6.98 6.39 -8.08
CA THR A 78 -8.01 5.66 -8.84
C THR A 78 -8.90 4.84 -7.91
N ASN A 79 -10.08 4.46 -8.40
CA ASN A 79 -10.92 3.48 -7.72
C ASN A 79 -10.32 2.07 -7.89
N PHE A 80 -10.40 1.23 -6.84
CA PHE A 80 -9.93 -0.16 -6.90
C PHE A 80 -10.58 -0.99 -8.02
N SER A 81 -11.76 -0.60 -8.51
CA SER A 81 -12.40 -1.23 -9.68
C SER A 81 -11.51 -1.20 -10.92
N ASN A 82 -10.59 -0.23 -10.99
CA ASN A 82 -9.66 -0.02 -12.10
C ASN A 82 -8.27 -0.64 -11.82
N LEU A 83 -8.13 -1.43 -10.77
CA LEU A 83 -6.85 -2.00 -10.30
C LEU A 83 -6.01 -2.61 -11.43
N LYS A 84 -6.62 -3.44 -12.28
CA LYS A 84 -5.90 -4.11 -13.37
C LYS A 84 -5.30 -3.11 -14.36
N GLU A 85 -6.09 -2.13 -14.79
CA GLU A 85 -5.63 -1.09 -15.72
C GLU A 85 -4.55 -0.21 -15.08
N ALA A 86 -4.74 0.16 -13.80
CA ALA A 86 -3.79 0.94 -13.04
C ALA A 86 -2.42 0.26 -12.93
N LEU A 87 -2.38 -1.03 -12.60
CA LEU A 87 -1.14 -1.80 -12.53
C LEU A 87 -0.47 -1.94 -13.91
N GLN A 88 -1.26 -2.24 -14.95
CA GLN A 88 -0.73 -2.35 -16.32
C GLN A 88 -0.13 -1.04 -16.83
N ASN A 89 -0.78 0.09 -16.55
CA ASN A 89 -0.27 1.41 -16.91
C ASN A 89 1.02 1.77 -16.13
N ALA A 90 1.19 1.23 -14.92
CA ALA A 90 2.42 1.34 -14.14
C ALA A 90 3.51 0.33 -14.57
N GLY A 91 3.23 -0.54 -15.55
CA GLY A 91 4.17 -1.57 -16.01
C GLY A 91 4.30 -2.78 -15.06
N ILE A 92 3.30 -3.00 -14.21
CA ILE A 92 3.29 -4.03 -13.17
C ILE A 92 2.31 -5.12 -13.58
N TYR A 93 2.82 -6.34 -13.74
CA TYR A 93 2.07 -7.48 -14.27
C TYR A 93 1.92 -8.63 -13.27
N GLU A 94 2.70 -8.62 -12.18
CA GLU A 94 2.69 -9.62 -11.12
C GLU A 94 2.82 -8.92 -9.77
N VAL A 95 2.16 -9.47 -8.75
CA VAL A 95 2.23 -9.00 -7.35
C VAL A 95 2.15 -10.19 -6.40
N ASP A 96 2.73 -10.05 -5.22
CA ASP A 96 2.81 -11.09 -4.19
C ASP A 96 1.61 -11.09 -3.23
N GLY A 97 0.88 -9.97 -3.12
CA GLY A 97 -0.31 -9.90 -2.26
C GLY A 97 -1.17 -8.65 -2.43
N PHE A 98 -2.42 -8.76 -2.00
CA PHE A 98 -3.42 -7.68 -2.01
C PHE A 98 -4.01 -7.47 -0.62
N ILE A 99 -4.32 -6.22 -0.29
CA ILE A 99 -5.08 -5.77 0.87
C ILE A 99 -6.27 -4.93 0.37
N PHE A 100 -7.42 -5.05 1.04
CA PHE A 100 -8.68 -4.37 0.75
C PHE A 100 -9.34 -3.89 2.05
#